data_AF-A0A940QIP5-F1
#
_entry.id   AF-A0A940QIP5-F1
#
_cell.length_a   1.000
_cell.length_b   1.000
_cell.length_c   1.000
_cell.angle_alpha   90.00
_cell.angle_beta   90.00
_cell.angle_gamma   90.00
#
_symmetry.space_group_name_H-M   'P 1'
#
loop_
_entity.id
_entity.type
_entity.pdbx_description
1 polymer ?
#
loop_
_entity_poly.entity_id
_entity_poly.type
_entity_poly.pdbx_seq_one_letter_code
_entity_poly.pdbx_strand_id
1 'polypeptide(L)' 'MKIGFIGAGKVGFTLGKYFAENGMELSGYYSSSVASAKEAAEITGSEYFENA' A
#
# COMPACT_ATOMS: atom_id res chain seq x y z
N MET A 1 -6.69 -0.41 -14.32
CA MET A 1 -5.47 0.32 -13.88
C MET A 1 -5.00 -0.35 -12.61
N LYS A 2 -3.69 -0.57 -12.42
CA LYS A 2 -3.14 -1.20 -11.21
C LYS A 2 -2.26 -0.18 -10.48
N ILE A 3 -2.53 0.04 -9.19
CA ILE A 3 -1.84 1.05 -8.36
C ILE A 3 -1.01 0.30 -7.31
N GLY A 4 0.30 0.57 -7.26
CA GLY A 4 1.19 0.01 -6.23
C GLY A 4 2.04 1.12 -5.61
N PHE A 5 2.40 0.94 -4.34
CA PHE A 5 3.21 1.91 -3.60
C PHE A 5 4.58 1.31 -3.23
N ILE A 6 5.64 2.02 -3.61
CA ILE A 6 7.00 1.78 -3.11
C ILE A 6 7.26 2.81 -2.01
N GLY A 7 7.10 2.37 -0.77
CA GLY A 7 7.20 3.16 0.44
C GLY A 7 5.87 3.26 1.18
N ALA A 8 5.71 2.47 2.25
CA ALA A 8 4.57 2.51 3.16
C ALA A 8 4.76 3.54 4.28
N GLY A 9 5.31 4.72 3.95
CA GLY A 9 5.46 5.85 4.88
C GLY A 9 4.20 6.71 4.94
N LYS A 10 4.25 7.84 5.65
CA LYS A 10 3.09 8.74 5.84
C LYS A 10 2.36 9.10 4.54
N VAL A 11 3.11 9.46 3.50
CA VAL A 11 2.55 9.91 2.22
C VAL A 11 1.98 8.75 1.41
N GLY A 12 2.77 7.68 1.21
CA GLY A 12 2.34 6.51 0.44
C GLY A 12 1.14 5.80 1.07
N PHE A 13 1.13 5.66 2.39
CA PHE A 13 -0.01 5.13 3.12
C PHE A 13 -1.26 6.01 2.97
N THR A 14 -1.15 7.33 3.19
CA THR A 14 -2.31 8.25 3.11
C THR A 14 -2.91 8.26 1.71
N LEU A 15 -2.08 8.31 0.66
CA LEU A 15 -2.55 8.28 -0.72
C LEU A 15 -3.20 6.96 -1.08
N GLY A 16 -2.61 5.84 -0.69
CA GLY A 16 -3.23 4.56 -0.99
C GLY A 16 -4.51 4.34 -0.20
N LYS A 17 -4.59 4.77 1.06
CA LYS A 17 -5.86 4.80 1.80
C LYS A 17 -6.93 5.61 1.06
N TYR A 18 -6.60 6.82 0.60
CA TYR A 18 -7.51 7.63 -0.21
C TYR A 18 -7.99 6.88 -1.45
N PHE A 19 -7.09 6.18 -2.17
CA PHE A 19 -7.47 5.42 -3.35
C PHE A 19 -8.38 4.23 -3.03
N ALA A 20 -8.07 3.46 -1.99
CA ALA A 20 -8.90 2.35 -1.53
C ALA A 20 -10.32 2.82 -1.16
N GLU A 21 -10.43 3.93 -0.41
CA GLU A 21 -11.71 4.52 -0.02
C GLU A 21 -12.53 5.04 -1.23
N ASN A 22 -11.87 5.40 -2.32
CA ASN A 22 -12.51 5.80 -3.58
C ASN A 22 -12.78 4.62 -4.52
N GLY A 23 -12.67 3.38 -4.06
CA GLY A 23 -12.99 2.17 -4.82
C GLY A 23 -11.94 1.82 -5.88
N MET A 24 -10.73 2.37 -5.79
CA MET A 24 -9.63 1.97 -6.66
C MET A 24 -8.88 0.77 -6.08
N GLU A 25 -8.67 -0.23 -6.94
CA GLU A 25 -7.94 -1.44 -6.56
C GLU A 25 -6.44 -1.18 -6.46
N LEU A 26 -5.89 -1.45 -5.28
CA LEU A 26 -4.47 -1.40 -4.99
C LEU A 26 -3.87 -2.78 -5.15
N SER A 27 -2.79 -2.87 -5.92
CA SER A 27 -2.00 -4.08 -6.03
C SER A 27 -1.19 -4.36 -4.77
N GLY A 28 -0.72 -3.32 -4.08
CA GLY A 28 -0.04 -3.50 -2.80
C GLY A 28 1.06 -2.51 -2.47
N TYR A 29 1.77 -2.83 -1.38
CA TYR A 29 2.83 -2.01 -0.81
C TYR A 29 4.16 -2.77 -0.73
N TYR A 30 5.22 -2.15 -1.20
CA TYR A 30 6.60 -2.52 -0.87
C TYR A 30 7.18 -1.45 0.05
N SER A 31 7.99 -1.81 1.03
CA SER A 31 8.66 -0.84 1.91
C SER A 31 9.91 -1.46 2.51
N SER A 32 10.92 -0.63 2.83
CA SER A 32 12.10 -1.08 3.57
C SER A 32 11.75 -1.67 4.94
N SER A 33 10.66 -1.20 5.53
CA SER A 33 10.02 -1.80 6.70
C SER A 33 8.89 -2.72 6.25
N VAL A 34 9.12 -4.04 6.27
CA VAL A 34 8.09 -5.05 5.96
C VAL A 34 6.86 -4.88 6.86
N ALA A 35 7.06 -4.52 8.13
CA ALA A 35 5.95 -4.26 9.05
C ALA A 35 5.04 -3.13 8.55
N SER A 36 5.62 -2.02 8.07
CA SER A 36 4.85 -0.91 7.53
C SER A 36 4.14 -1.27 6.22
N ALA A 37 4.77 -2.07 5.36
CA ALA A 37 4.13 -2.57 4.14
C ALA A 37 2.93 -3.47 4.45
N LYS A 38 3.08 -4.40 5.41
CA LYS A 38 2.00 -5.28 5.90
C LYS A 38 0.82 -4.49 6.45
N GLU A 39 1.10 -3.54 7.34
CA GLU A 39 0.06 -2.70 7.95
C GLU A 39 -0.70 -1.90 6.90
N ALA A 40 0.01 -1.25 5.96
CA ALA A 40 -0.61 -0.49 4.90
C ALA A 40 -1.46 -1.37 3.96
N ALA A 41 -0.96 -2.54 3.60
CA ALA A 41 -1.65 -3.52 2.78
C ALA A 41 -2.95 -3.99 3.44
N GLU A 42 -2.90 -4.35 4.72
CA GLU A 42 -4.06 -4.80 5.49
C GLU A 42 -5.16 -3.71 5.58
N ILE A 43 -4.77 -2.48 5.90
CA ILE A 43 -5.72 -1.35 6.04
C ILE A 43 -6.39 -1.01 4.71
N THR A 44 -5.67 -1.15 3.61
CA THR A 44 -6.16 -0.77 2.27
C THR A 44 -6.74 -1.93 1.46
N GLY A 45 -6.76 -3.13 2.03
CA GLY A 45 -7.26 -4.34 1.35
C GLY A 45 -6.41 -4.73 0.14
N SER A 46 -5.09 -4.58 0.23
CA SER A 46 -4.13 -4.90 -0.84
C SER A 46 -3.05 -5.88 -0.36
N GLU A 47 -2.14 -6.27 -1.24
CA GLU A 47 -1.02 -7.16 -0.88
C GLU A 47 0.18 -6.38 -0.33
N TYR A 48 1.11 -7.07 0.32
CA TYR A 48 2.43 -6.52 0.64
C TYR A 48 3.50 -7.33 -0.10
N PHE A 49 4.56 -6.66 -0.50
CA PHE A 49 5.67 -7.27 -1.22
C PHE A 49 6.95 -7.16 -0.40
N GLU A 50 7.67 -8.26 -0.26
CA GLU A 50 8.96 -8.31 0.42
C GLU A 50 10.13 -7.94 -0.50
N ASN A 51 9.93 -8.03 -1.83
CA ASN A 51 10.89 -7.67 -2.87
C ASN A 51 10.17 -6.82 -3.93
N ALA A 52 10.87 -5.81 -4.47
CA ALA A 52 10.35 -4.90 -5.49
C ALA A 52 10.50 -5.47 -6.91
#